data_AF-A0A933AHQ7-F1
#
_entry.id   AF-A0A933AHQ7-F1
#
_cell.length_a   1.000
_cell.length_b   1.000
_cell.length_c   1.000
_cell.angle_alpha   90.00
_cell.angle_beta   90.00
_cell.angle_gamma   90.00
#
_symmetry.space_group_name_H-M   'P 1'
#
loop_
_entity.id
_entity.type
_entity.pdbx_description
1 polymer ?
#
loop_
_entity_poly.entity_id
_entity_poly.type
_entity_poly.pdbx_seq_one_letter_code
_entity_poly.pdbx_strand_id
1 'polypeptide(L)' 'MEPRKVTYKGKVYNLCCSMCGVDFNKDPEKYSKIAEEEVKEVKEEHHI' A
#
# COMPACT_ATOMS: atom_id res chain seq x y z
N MET A 1 12.65 14.74 3.74
CA MET A 1 12.41 13.30 4.02
C MET A 1 10.96 13.02 3.65
N GLU A 2 10.76 12.49 2.45
CA GLU A 2 9.45 12.32 1.80
C GLU A 2 9.31 10.85 1.34
N PRO A 3 8.10 10.35 1.06
CA PRO A 3 7.08 10.09 2.06
C PRO A 3 6.88 8.58 2.24
N ARG A 4 6.68 8.15 3.48
CA ARG A 4 6.16 6.82 3.84
C ARG A 4 4.73 6.57 3.32
N LYS A 5 4.18 7.43 2.47
CA LYS A 5 2.78 7.40 2.05
C LYS A 5 2.69 7.72 0.57
N VAL A 6 2.09 6.82 -0.20
CA VAL A 6 1.87 7.01 -1.64
C VAL A 6 0.38 6.96 -1.93
N THR A 7 -0.08 7.85 -2.81
CA THR A 7 -1.48 7.89 -3.22
C THR A 7 -1.60 7.31 -4.62
N TYR A 8 -2.37 6.24 -4.78
CA TYR A 8 -2.59 5.59 -6.08
C TYR A 8 -4.06 5.18 -6.22
N LYS A 9 -4.67 5.50 -7.36
CA LYS A 9 -6.10 5.25 -7.65
C LYS A 9 -7.05 5.71 -6.53
N GLY A 10 -6.74 6.84 -5.88
CA GLY A 10 -7.54 7.40 -4.77
C GLY A 10 -7.34 6.70 -3.42
N LYS A 11 -6.42 5.74 -3.33
CA LYS A 11 -6.06 5.03 -2.09
C LYS A 11 -4.71 5.51 -1.57
N VAL A 12 -4.58 5.56 -0.26
CA VAL A 12 -3.32 5.94 0.41
C VAL A 12 -2.65 4.68 0.96
N TYR A 13 -1.48 4.35 0.45
CA TYR A 13 -0.68 3.22 0.90
C TYR A 13 0.41 3.73 1.84
N ASN A 14 0.40 3.24 3.07
CA ASN A 14 1.44 3.52 4.05
C ASN A 14 2.54 2.48 3.91
N LEU A 15 3.76 2.96 3.73
CA LEU A 15 4.96 2.18 3.50
C LEU A 15 5.87 2.30 4.72
N CYS A 16 6.63 1.24 5.01
CA CYS A 16 7.58 1.23 6.13
C CYS A 16 8.76 2.18 5.92
N CYS A 17 9.09 2.47 4.66
CA CYS A 17 10.42 2.84 4.24
C CYS A 17 10.38 3.73 2.98
N SER A 18 11.35 4.63 2.80
CA SER A 18 11.47 5.42 1.57
C SER A 18 11.76 4.55 0.33
N MET A 19 12.54 3.47 0.49
CA MET A 19 12.82 2.48 -0.57
C MET A 19 11.53 1.84 -1.11
N CYS A 20 10.60 1.47 -0.24
CA CYS A 20 9.32 0.91 -0.66
C CYS A 20 8.53 1.90 -1.52
N GLY A 21 8.65 3.21 -1.28
CA GLY A 21 8.03 4.23 -2.13
C GLY A 21 8.63 4.25 -3.54
N VAL A 22 9.93 4.01 -3.66
CA VAL A 22 10.62 3.93 -4.97
C VAL A 22 10.16 2.69 -5.74
N ASP A 23 10.12 1.53 -5.08
CA ASP A 23 9.67 0.29 -5.73
C ASP A 23 8.18 0.33 -6.07
N PHE A 24 7.35 0.91 -5.19
CA PHE A 24 5.95 1.18 -5.49
C PHE A 24 5.79 2.09 -6.72
N ASN A 25 6.62 3.13 -6.88
CA ASN A 25 6.54 3.98 -8.08
C ASN A 25 6.98 3.28 -9.37
N LYS A 26 7.85 2.26 -9.31
CA LYS A 26 8.21 1.47 -10.49
C LYS A 26 7.04 0.64 -11.00
N ASP A 27 6.25 0.06 -10.09
CA ASP A 27 5.19 -0.88 -10.43
C ASP A 27 3.94 -0.71 -9.54
N PRO A 28 3.31 0.47 -9.52
CA PRO A 28 2.30 0.81 -8.52
C PRO A 28 1.08 -0.09 -8.63
N GLU A 29 0.80 -0.62 -9.80
CA GLU A 29 -0.36 -1.47 -10.06
C GLU A 29 -0.20 -2.86 -9.43
N LYS A 30 0.99 -3.47 -9.54
CA LYS A 30 1.34 -4.73 -8.87
C LYS A 30 1.30 -4.59 -7.35
N TYR A 31 1.97 -3.58 -6.80
CA TYR A 31 2.05 -3.40 -5.35
C TYR A 31 0.71 -2.97 -4.74
N SER A 32 -0.08 -2.16 -5.46
CA SER A 32 -1.44 -1.82 -5.04
C SER A 32 -2.34 -3.04 -4.96
N LYS A 33 -2.27 -3.94 -5.96
CA LYS A 33 -3.07 -5.17 -5.96
C LYS A 33 -2.71 -6.07 -4.77
N ILE A 34 -1.42 -6.25 -4.49
CA ILE A 34 -0.95 -7.02 -3.32
C ILE A 34 -1.48 -6.40 -2.03
N ALA A 35 -1.28 -5.09 -1.83
CA ALA A 35 -1.76 -4.40 -0.64
C ALA A 35 -3.29 -4.41 -0.53
N GLU A 36 -4.02 -4.40 -1.65
CA GLU A 36 -5.48 -4.51 -1.65
C GLU A 36 -5.99 -5.93 -1.39
N GLU A 37 -5.28 -6.98 -1.82
CA GLU A 37 -5.59 -8.37 -1.47
C GLU A 37 -5.38 -8.60 0.04
N GLU A 38 -4.22 -8.19 0.57
CA GLU A 38 -3.90 -8.33 1.99
C GLU A 38 -4.91 -7.58 2.89
N VAL A 39 -5.33 -6.36 2.50
CA VAL A 39 -6.33 -5.59 3.27
C VAL A 39 -7.74 -6.17 3.16
N LYS A 40 -8.07 -6.89 2.09
CA LYS A 40 -9.38 -7.56 1.97
C LYS A 40 -9.50 -8.73 2.94
N GLU A 41 -8.41 -9.46 3.16
CA GLU A 41 -8.39 -10.59 4.11
C GLU A 41 -8.38 -10.09 5.56
N VAL A 42 -7.65 -9.02 5.87
CA VAL A 42 -7.61 -8.45 7.24
C VAL A 42 -8.94 -7.80 7.68
N LYS A 43 -9.82 -7.43 6.74
CA LYS A 43 -11.13 -6.85 7.08
C LYS A 43 -12.15 -7.84 7.62
N GLU A 44 -11.90 -9.15 7.55
CA GLU A 44 -12.77 -10.14 8.17
C GLU A 44 -12.41 -10.46 9.63
N GLU A 45 -11.24 -10.03 10.12
CA GLU A 45 -10.74 -10.40 11.46
C GLU A 45 -10.68 -9.25 12.49
N HIS A 46 -11.07 -8.02 12.15
CA HIS A 46 -11.18 -6.90 13.13
C HIS A 46 -12.61 -6.51 13.49
N HIS A 47 -13.55 -7.47 13.45
CA HIS A 47 -14.86 -7.29 14.05
C HIS A 47 -14.93 -8.17 15.30
N ILE A 48 -14.49 -7.63 16.44
CA ILE A 48 -14.95 -7.87 17.82
C ILE A 48 -14.10 -7.01 18.77
#